data_AF-A0A7C6BUN3-F1
#
_entry.id   AF-A0A7C6BUN3-F1
#
_cell.length_a   1.000
_cell.length_b   1.000
_cell.length_c   1.000
_cell.angle_alpha   90.00
_cell.angle_beta   90.00
_cell.angle_gamma   90.00
#
_symmetry.space_group_name_H-M   'P 1'
#
loop_
_entity.id
_entity.type
_entity.pdbx_description
1 polymer ?
#
loop_
_entity_poly.entity_id
_entity_poly.type
_entity_poly.pdbx_seq_one_letter_code
_entity_poly.pdbx_strand_id
1 'polypeptide(L)'
;MYFQSKEEDAYSFYIVDEDRKGYKKSISLTECEAAKKDVFVQFDTFQEGVDVVNINYEWIECHLEPLPKEEVLSKLHQNYEYVGYRPYCGRIEVRQNNLSGFVDIFGNEVIPIKYKSVLPFVKEMSIVSLSEGKYGLIDVNGKEIIPCKYDNVTIFESGFARIEKGNYWAVVDENLNIIIPFNQEYQCIENFKYGLAIAKKGTKWGVVNTHGDVIVPFKYYEIENFKKGIARVRLKSRLYGYINTEGEEIILPIYEYIGLFEKDVAVFWEGKKRGLIDRTSTIVAEAIYDEISGFFIDNNLIVRIDKKYGIISNTGRIVLPVQFEDLKILISTYNTLKESGLDVHNFSMN
;
A
#
# COMPACT_ATOMS: atom_id res chain seq x y z
N MET A 1 0.69 -16.56 21.24
CA MET A 1 1.30 -15.28 21.66
C MET A 1 0.38 -14.62 22.69
N TYR A 2 0.85 -14.42 23.92
CA TYR A 2 0.13 -13.66 24.93
C TYR A 2 1.08 -12.71 25.69
N PHE A 3 0.51 -11.56 26.09
CA PHE A 3 0.86 -10.68 27.22
C PHE A 3 1.81 -9.49 27.01
N GLN A 4 1.52 -8.44 27.82
CA GLN A 4 2.39 -7.33 28.21
C GLN A 4 2.38 -7.23 29.75
N SER A 5 3.55 -7.16 30.38
CA SER A 5 3.72 -6.48 31.67
C SER A 5 4.83 -5.44 31.52
N LYS A 6 4.53 -4.19 31.83
CA LYS A 6 5.51 -3.10 31.84
C LYS A 6 6.24 -3.14 33.18
N GLU A 7 7.55 -3.36 33.17
CA GLU A 7 8.44 -3.01 34.27
C GLU A 7 9.24 -1.78 33.86
N GLU A 8 9.68 -0.98 34.83
CA GLU A 8 9.98 0.45 34.70
C GLU A 8 10.91 0.83 33.52
N ASP A 9 11.81 -0.06 33.07
CA ASP A 9 12.81 0.25 32.03
C ASP A 9 12.86 -0.69 30.79
N ALA A 10 11.95 -1.67 30.65
CA ALA A 10 12.01 -2.66 29.57
C ALA A 10 10.65 -3.28 29.18
N TYR A 11 10.54 -3.75 27.93
CA TYR A 11 9.47 -4.63 27.49
C TYR A 11 9.96 -6.09 27.52
N SER A 12 9.29 -6.95 28.28
CA SER A 12 9.56 -8.38 28.28
C SER A 12 8.51 -9.13 27.45
N PHE A 13 8.98 -10.02 26.57
CA PHE A 13 8.15 -10.89 25.75
C PHE A 13 8.35 -12.34 26.18
N TYR A 14 7.25 -13.08 26.22
CA TYR A 14 7.24 -14.51 26.46
C TYR A 14 6.77 -15.23 25.20
N ILE A 15 7.64 -16.09 24.66
CA ILE A 15 7.31 -16.95 23.52
C ILE A 15 7.11 -18.35 24.06
N VAL A 16 5.99 -18.96 23.71
CA VAL A 16 5.69 -20.36 24.00
C VAL A 16 5.69 -21.08 22.67
N ASP A 17 6.61 -22.03 22.49
CA ASP A 17 6.63 -22.88 21.30
C ASP A 17 5.48 -23.90 21.31
N GLU A 18 5.33 -24.67 20.22
CA GLU A 18 4.29 -25.70 20.11
C GLU A 18 4.41 -26.80 21.19
N ASP A 19 5.60 -26.96 21.79
CA ASP A 19 5.91 -27.92 22.86
C ASP A 19 5.74 -27.34 24.28
N ARG A 20 5.17 -26.13 24.40
CA ARG A 20 4.93 -25.41 25.67
C ARG A 20 6.19 -25.05 26.46
N LYS A 21 7.37 -24.99 25.83
CA LYS A 21 8.57 -24.42 26.47
C LYS A 21 8.53 -22.90 26.34
N GLY A 22 8.66 -22.22 27.49
CA GLY A 22 8.63 -20.76 27.57
C GLY A 22 10.01 -20.15 27.48
N TYR A 23 10.18 -19.16 26.60
CA TYR A 23 11.39 -18.34 26.47
C TYR A 23 11.06 -16.88 26.83
N LYS A 24 11.86 -16.26 27.71
CA LYS A 24 11.74 -14.84 28.09
C LYS A 24 12.85 -14.04 27.42
N LYS A 25 12.49 -12.99 26.69
CA LYS A 25 13.47 -12.01 26.16
C LYS A 25 13.02 -10.60 26.51
N SER A 26 13.95 -9.76 26.96
CA SER A 26 13.71 -8.36 27.35
C SER A 26 14.40 -7.44 26.36
N ILE A 27 13.72 -6.37 25.94
CA ILE A 27 14.26 -5.29 25.10
C ILE A 27 14.27 -4.00 25.92
N SER A 28 15.36 -3.23 25.84
CA SER A 28 15.54 -2.00 26.61
C SER A 28 14.79 -0.82 25.98
N LEU A 29 14.28 0.12 26.79
CA LEU A 29 13.59 1.33 26.29
C LEU A 29 14.48 2.20 25.40
N THR A 30 15.79 2.24 25.66
CA THR A 30 16.75 3.03 24.89
C THR A 30 16.84 2.58 23.42
N GLU A 31 16.63 1.30 23.14
CA GLU A 31 16.57 0.74 21.78
C GLU A 31 15.28 1.13 21.05
N CYS A 32 14.17 1.31 21.79
CA CYS A 32 12.90 1.79 21.23
C CYS A 32 12.92 3.31 20.95
N GLU A 33 13.54 4.10 21.82
CA GLU A 33 13.59 5.57 21.68
C GLU A 33 14.45 6.03 20.50
N ALA A 34 15.49 5.28 20.14
CA ALA A 34 16.32 5.54 18.96
C ALA A 34 15.57 5.34 17.63
N ALA A 35 14.50 4.52 17.60
CA ALA A 35 13.81 4.15 16.37
C ALA A 35 12.74 5.15 15.90
N LYS A 36 12.21 6.01 16.79
CA LYS A 36 11.10 6.98 16.53
C LYS A 36 9.91 6.43 15.70
N LYS A 37 9.74 5.12 15.62
CA LYS A 37 8.67 4.35 14.94
C LYS A 37 8.58 2.97 15.58
N ASP A 38 7.41 2.34 15.46
CA ASP A 38 7.12 0.99 15.96
C ASP A 38 8.14 -0.04 15.45
N VAL A 39 8.57 -0.91 16.35
CA VAL A 39 9.56 -1.97 16.09
C VAL A 39 8.81 -3.27 15.80
N PHE A 40 9.07 -3.88 14.63
CA PHE A 40 8.58 -5.20 14.27
C PHE A 40 9.69 -6.24 14.35
N VAL A 41 9.39 -7.39 14.93
CA VAL A 41 10.31 -8.53 15.01
C VAL A 41 9.75 -9.62 14.10
N GLN A 42 10.44 -9.90 12.99
CA GLN A 42 10.17 -11.07 12.16
C GLN A 42 11.01 -12.23 12.69
N PHE A 43 10.36 -13.36 12.98
CA PHE A 43 11.05 -14.60 13.33
C PHE A 43 11.19 -15.43 12.05
N ASP A 44 12.38 -15.44 11.44
CA ASP A 44 12.69 -16.43 10.42
C ASP A 44 13.06 -17.76 11.11
N THR A 45 12.65 -18.85 10.47
CA THR A 45 12.72 -20.24 10.96
C THR A 45 14.05 -20.61 11.61
N PHE A 46 13.95 -21.29 12.76
CA PHE A 46 15.05 -21.83 13.56
C PHE A 46 16.02 -22.68 12.72
N GLN A 47 17.27 -22.24 12.60
CA GLN A 47 18.42 -23.14 12.57
C GLN A 47 19.15 -22.99 13.91
N GLU A 48 19.49 -24.12 14.54
CA GLU A 48 20.24 -24.13 15.79
C GLU A 48 21.55 -23.33 15.65
N GLY A 49 21.71 -22.29 16.48
CA GLY A 49 23.02 -21.75 16.83
C GLY A 49 23.42 -20.39 16.27
N VAL A 50 22.54 -19.61 15.62
CA VAL A 50 22.90 -18.25 15.18
C VAL A 50 21.77 -17.25 15.49
N ASP A 51 21.97 -16.41 16.51
CA ASP A 51 21.12 -15.27 16.84
C ASP A 51 21.50 -14.06 15.97
N VAL A 52 20.88 -13.89 14.80
CA VAL A 52 20.85 -12.59 14.11
C VAL A 52 19.46 -12.37 13.53
N VAL A 53 18.68 -11.48 14.14
CA VAL A 53 17.41 -11.01 13.58
C VAL A 53 17.69 -9.72 12.81
N ASN A 54 17.48 -9.75 11.50
CA ASN A 54 17.43 -8.54 10.68
C ASN A 54 16.01 -7.95 10.74
N ILE A 55 15.90 -6.68 11.10
CA ILE A 55 14.62 -5.97 11.23
C ILE A 55 14.35 -5.20 9.92
N ASN A 56 13.28 -5.56 9.21
CA ASN A 56 12.76 -4.78 8.07
C ASN A 56 11.49 -4.03 8.47
N TYR A 57 11.43 -2.74 8.13
CA TYR A 57 10.35 -1.82 8.53
C TYR A 57 9.30 -1.63 7.43
N GLU A 58 8.40 -2.59 7.23
CA GLU A 58 7.19 -2.36 6.43
C GLU A 58 5.94 -3.00 7.08
N TRP A 59 5.12 -2.13 7.67
CA TRP A 59 3.69 -2.22 8.02
C TRP A 59 3.16 -3.45 8.79
N ILE A 60 2.95 -3.31 10.11
CA ILE A 60 2.03 -4.15 10.89
C ILE A 60 1.35 -3.30 11.99
N GLU A 61 0.10 -2.84 11.82
CA GLU A 61 -0.68 -2.33 12.97
C GLU A 61 -1.16 -3.54 13.80
N CYS A 62 -0.34 -3.99 14.75
CA CYS A 62 -0.73 -4.97 15.76
C CYS A 62 -1.06 -4.24 17.07
N HIS A 63 -2.26 -3.67 17.15
CA HIS A 63 -2.86 -3.37 18.44
C HIS A 63 -3.31 -4.69 19.07
N LEU A 64 -2.45 -5.30 19.90
CA LEU A 64 -2.86 -6.41 20.77
C LEU A 64 -3.76 -5.83 21.86
N GLU A 65 -5.03 -5.67 21.54
CA GLU A 65 -6.05 -5.24 22.49
C GLU A 65 -6.24 -6.31 23.58
N PRO A 66 -6.52 -5.91 24.83
CA PRO A 66 -6.79 -6.85 25.90
C PRO A 66 -7.97 -7.74 25.51
N LEU A 67 -7.75 -9.05 25.54
CA LEU A 67 -8.80 -10.03 25.27
C LEU A 67 -9.78 -10.10 26.45
N PRO A 68 -11.08 -10.32 26.20
CA PRO A 68 -12.04 -10.61 27.26
C PRO A 68 -11.63 -11.87 28.04
N LYS A 69 -11.92 -11.88 29.35
CA LYS A 69 -11.72 -13.07 30.20
C LYS A 69 -12.60 -14.23 29.71
N GLU A 70 -12.16 -15.47 29.87
CA GLU A 70 -12.94 -16.67 29.46
C GLU A 70 -14.34 -16.71 30.10
N GLU A 71 -14.49 -16.26 31.34
CA GLU A 71 -15.78 -16.17 32.02
C GLU A 71 -16.75 -15.19 31.33
N VAL A 72 -16.24 -14.09 30.78
CA VAL A 72 -17.03 -13.12 30.01
C VAL A 72 -17.45 -13.75 28.69
N LEU A 73 -16.50 -14.35 27.96
CA LEU A 73 -16.81 -15.05 26.70
C LEU A 73 -17.86 -16.14 26.89
N SER A 74 -17.74 -16.93 27.95
CA SER A 74 -18.70 -17.99 28.28
C SER A 74 -20.11 -17.45 28.52
N LYS A 75 -20.24 -16.31 29.21
CA LYS A 75 -21.53 -15.63 29.41
C LYS A 75 -22.08 -15.04 28.10
N LEU A 76 -21.22 -14.45 27.27
CA LEU A 76 -21.64 -13.91 25.97
C LEU A 76 -22.18 -15.02 25.06
N HIS A 77 -21.52 -16.17 24.99
CA HIS A 77 -21.98 -17.33 24.20
C HIS A 77 -23.28 -17.96 24.70
N GLN A 78 -23.70 -17.70 25.94
CA GLN A 78 -25.00 -18.12 26.47
C GLN A 78 -26.12 -17.16 26.05
N ASN A 79 -25.80 -15.88 25.82
CA ASN A 79 -26.78 -14.82 25.58
C ASN A 79 -26.92 -14.43 24.11
N TYR A 80 -25.93 -14.76 23.27
CA TYR A 80 -25.86 -14.36 21.87
C TYR A 80 -25.57 -15.55 20.96
N GLU A 81 -26.24 -15.60 19.82
CA GLU A 81 -26.03 -16.59 18.75
C GLU A 81 -24.61 -16.54 18.15
N TYR A 82 -23.98 -15.36 18.17
CA TYR A 82 -22.61 -15.17 17.73
C TYR A 82 -21.87 -14.19 18.65
N VAL A 83 -20.60 -14.47 18.89
CA VAL A 83 -19.66 -13.61 19.61
C VAL A 83 -18.37 -13.56 18.79
N GLY A 84 -17.90 -12.34 18.50
CA GLY A 84 -16.67 -12.11 17.76
C GLY A 84 -15.44 -12.62 18.52
N TYR A 85 -14.49 -13.19 17.78
CA TYR A 85 -13.30 -13.80 18.38
C TYR A 85 -12.26 -12.77 18.88
N ARG A 86 -12.21 -11.58 18.25
CA ARG A 86 -11.29 -10.51 18.64
C ARG A 86 -12.05 -9.21 18.88
N PRO A 87 -11.70 -8.46 19.93
CA PRO A 87 -12.16 -7.10 20.07
C PRO A 87 -11.55 -6.21 18.97
N TYR A 88 -12.32 -5.21 18.55
CA TYR A 88 -11.89 -4.11 17.69
C TYR A 88 -12.15 -2.80 18.44
N CYS A 89 -11.10 -2.04 18.74
CA CYS A 89 -11.15 -0.89 19.63
C CYS A 89 -11.79 -1.24 20.99
N GLY A 90 -11.53 -2.42 21.56
CA GLY A 90 -12.11 -2.88 22.82
C GLY A 90 -13.58 -3.30 22.73
N ARG A 91 -14.12 -3.49 21.51
CA ARG A 91 -15.50 -3.92 21.27
C ARG A 91 -15.58 -5.28 20.61
N ILE A 92 -16.44 -6.12 21.12
CA ILE A 92 -16.71 -7.46 20.59
C ILE A 92 -18.05 -7.40 19.87
N GLU A 93 -18.06 -7.79 18.59
CA GLU A 93 -19.31 -7.94 17.86
C GLU A 93 -20.14 -9.07 18.50
N VAL A 94 -21.42 -8.83 18.73
CA VAL A 94 -22.38 -9.86 19.14
C VAL A 94 -23.55 -9.87 18.18
N ARG A 95 -24.15 -11.05 17.92
CA ARG A 95 -25.35 -11.16 17.08
C ARG A 95 -26.46 -11.95 17.76
N GLN A 96 -27.68 -11.51 17.51
CA GLN A 96 -28.92 -12.15 17.92
C GLN A 96 -30.02 -11.87 16.91
N ASN A 97 -30.83 -12.87 16.54
CA ASN A 97 -31.97 -12.71 15.63
C ASN A 97 -31.58 -12.07 14.28
N ASN A 98 -30.41 -12.45 13.74
CA ASN A 98 -29.86 -11.89 12.50
C ASN A 98 -29.64 -10.36 12.52
N LEU A 99 -29.36 -9.82 13.70
CA LEU A 99 -28.93 -8.44 13.92
C LEU A 99 -27.62 -8.44 14.72
N SER A 100 -26.79 -7.44 14.48
CA SER A 100 -25.50 -7.21 15.13
C SER A 100 -25.55 -5.99 16.06
N GLY A 101 -24.75 -6.06 17.11
CA GLY A 101 -24.40 -4.98 18.02
C GLY A 101 -22.96 -5.17 18.53
N PHE A 102 -22.57 -4.39 19.53
CA PHE A 102 -21.25 -4.50 20.15
C PHE A 102 -21.35 -4.41 21.67
N VAL A 103 -20.57 -5.27 22.34
CA VAL A 103 -20.32 -5.20 23.77
C VAL A 103 -18.86 -4.79 24.01
N ASP A 104 -18.55 -4.24 25.18
CA ASP A 104 -17.16 -4.05 25.61
C ASP A 104 -16.50 -5.38 26.02
N ILE A 105 -15.21 -5.35 26.34
CA ILE A 105 -14.46 -6.52 26.80
C ILE A 105 -14.92 -7.09 28.15
N PHE A 106 -15.79 -6.38 28.88
CA PHE A 106 -16.40 -6.83 30.13
C PHE A 106 -17.79 -7.45 29.90
N GLY A 107 -18.29 -7.40 28.65
CA GLY A 107 -19.59 -7.91 28.24
C GLY A 107 -20.74 -6.92 28.44
N ASN A 108 -20.46 -5.65 28.72
CA ASN A 108 -21.49 -4.61 28.79
C ASN A 108 -21.88 -4.16 27.39
N GLU A 109 -23.17 -3.92 27.16
CA GLU A 109 -23.64 -3.36 25.88
C GLU A 109 -23.05 -1.96 25.65
N VAL A 110 -22.44 -1.74 24.49
CA VAL A 110 -21.96 -0.43 24.03
C VAL A 110 -22.81 0.05 22.86
N ILE A 111 -23.10 -0.85 21.93
CA ILE A 111 -23.90 -0.57 20.73
C ILE A 111 -25.03 -1.60 20.70
N PRO A 112 -26.30 -1.17 20.82
CA PRO A 112 -27.44 -2.07 20.84
C PRO A 112 -27.52 -2.95 19.58
N ILE A 113 -28.04 -4.17 19.73
CA ILE A 113 -28.30 -5.08 18.62
C ILE A 113 -29.44 -4.51 17.75
N LYS A 114 -29.08 -3.84 16.67
CA LYS A 114 -30.05 -3.21 15.74
C LYS A 114 -29.61 -3.19 14.28
N TYR A 115 -28.35 -3.49 13.99
CA TYR A 115 -27.80 -3.40 12.64
C TYR A 115 -27.94 -4.74 11.92
N LYS A 116 -28.28 -4.73 10.63
CA LYS A 116 -28.31 -5.94 9.78
C LYS A 116 -26.90 -6.45 9.48
N SER A 117 -25.94 -5.54 9.34
CA SER A 117 -24.53 -5.87 9.21
C SER A 117 -23.66 -4.81 9.85
N VAL A 118 -22.51 -5.22 10.37
CA VAL A 118 -21.46 -4.32 10.87
C VAL A 118 -20.11 -4.80 10.32
N LEU A 119 -19.19 -3.88 10.07
CA LEU A 119 -17.79 -4.20 9.79
C LEU A 119 -16.94 -3.99 11.06
N PRO A 120 -15.75 -4.62 11.15
CA PRO A 120 -14.80 -4.33 12.21
C PRO A 120 -14.50 -2.83 12.35
N PHE A 121 -14.24 -2.38 13.58
CA PHE A 121 -13.77 -1.01 13.78
C PHE A 121 -12.38 -0.83 13.17
N VAL A 122 -12.22 0.22 12.38
CA VAL A 122 -10.94 0.66 11.80
C VAL A 122 -10.85 2.16 12.02
N LYS A 123 -9.77 2.64 12.63
CA LYS A 123 -9.59 4.05 13.03
C LYS A 123 -10.80 4.59 13.81
N GLU A 124 -11.25 3.82 14.82
CA GLU A 124 -12.38 4.19 15.70
C GLU A 124 -13.73 4.38 14.98
N MET A 125 -13.88 3.83 13.77
CA MET A 125 -15.13 3.90 13.01
C MET A 125 -15.54 2.53 12.50
N SER A 126 -16.85 2.29 12.41
CA SER A 126 -17.40 1.06 11.82
C SER A 126 -18.47 1.40 10.78
N ILE A 127 -18.43 0.69 9.66
CA ILE A 127 -19.46 0.74 8.63
C ILE A 127 -20.59 -0.21 9.03
N VAL A 128 -21.81 0.29 9.04
CA VAL A 128 -22.99 -0.44 9.51
C VAL A 128 -24.16 -0.32 8.55
N SER A 129 -25.11 -1.25 8.59
CA SER A 129 -26.35 -1.19 7.81
C SER A 129 -27.57 -1.42 8.70
N LEU A 130 -28.65 -0.66 8.49
CA LEU A 130 -29.95 -0.89 9.14
C LEU A 130 -30.88 -1.77 8.30
N SER A 131 -30.69 -1.76 6.99
CA SER A 131 -31.44 -2.54 5.99
C SER A 131 -30.48 -3.03 4.91
N GLU A 132 -30.90 -4.01 4.13
CA GLU A 132 -30.12 -4.50 3.00
C GLU A 132 -29.78 -3.36 2.02
N GLY A 133 -28.52 -3.29 1.62
CA GLY A 133 -28.02 -2.36 0.60
C GLY A 133 -27.95 -0.88 1.02
N LYS A 134 -28.12 -0.54 2.32
CA LYS A 134 -27.95 0.84 2.81
C LYS A 134 -27.00 0.91 3.99
N TYR A 135 -25.88 1.61 3.78
CA TYR A 135 -24.77 1.70 4.71
C TYR A 135 -24.60 3.12 5.25
N GLY A 136 -24.08 3.17 6.47
CA GLY A 136 -23.71 4.36 7.21
C GLY A 136 -22.44 4.11 8.00
N LEU A 137 -22.00 5.12 8.74
CA LEU A 137 -20.77 5.11 9.52
C LEU A 137 -21.10 5.51 10.95
N ILE A 138 -20.57 4.77 11.91
CA ILE A 138 -20.69 5.07 13.34
C ILE A 138 -19.33 5.21 13.99
N ASP A 139 -19.28 5.96 15.09
CA ASP A 139 -18.12 5.97 15.98
C ASP A 139 -18.11 4.73 16.89
N VAL A 140 -17.04 4.62 17.65
CA VAL A 140 -16.83 3.62 18.70
C VAL A 140 -17.96 3.53 19.74
N ASN A 141 -18.71 4.59 19.98
CA ASN A 141 -19.85 4.59 20.92
C ASN A 141 -21.19 4.31 20.23
N GLY A 142 -21.18 3.98 18.95
CA GLY A 142 -22.40 3.76 18.16
C GLY A 142 -23.12 5.05 17.76
N LYS A 143 -22.50 6.21 17.96
CA LYS A 143 -23.02 7.48 17.46
C LYS A 143 -22.94 7.49 15.95
N GLU A 144 -24.05 7.83 15.30
CA GLU A 144 -24.08 8.00 13.85
C GLU A 144 -23.19 9.18 13.42
N ILE A 145 -22.24 8.90 12.54
CA ILE A 145 -21.43 9.87 11.82
C ILE A 145 -22.04 10.11 10.43
N ILE A 146 -22.28 9.02 9.69
CA ILE A 146 -22.95 9.06 8.38
C ILE A 146 -24.21 8.19 8.45
N PRO A 147 -25.40 8.72 8.10
CA PRO A 147 -26.64 7.96 8.17
C PRO A 147 -26.68 6.78 7.19
N CYS A 148 -27.34 5.69 7.58
CA CYS A 148 -27.54 4.49 6.77
C CYS A 148 -28.51 4.70 5.59
N LYS A 149 -28.13 5.55 4.63
CA LYS A 149 -28.96 5.91 3.45
C LYS A 149 -28.21 5.83 2.12
N TYR A 150 -26.94 5.44 2.15
CA TYR A 150 -26.06 5.37 0.99
C TYR A 150 -25.88 3.92 0.54
N ASP A 151 -25.68 3.71 -0.76
CA ASP A 151 -25.44 2.38 -1.32
C ASP A 151 -24.08 1.82 -0.87
N ASN A 152 -23.14 2.71 -0.56
CA ASN A 152 -21.85 2.39 0.02
C ASN A 152 -21.28 3.60 0.76
N VAL A 153 -20.40 3.36 1.73
CA VAL A 153 -19.67 4.40 2.47
C VAL A 153 -18.26 3.91 2.77
N THR A 154 -17.30 4.82 2.88
CA THR A 154 -15.96 4.51 3.37
C THR A 154 -15.72 5.16 4.72
N ILE A 155 -14.75 4.66 5.48
CA ILE A 155 -14.23 5.38 6.65
C ILE A 155 -13.51 6.67 6.20
N PHE A 156 -13.27 7.58 7.15
CA PHE A 156 -12.44 8.75 6.91
C PHE A 156 -10.97 8.38 6.73
N GLU A 157 -10.38 8.81 5.63
CA GLU A 157 -8.96 8.69 5.33
C GLU A 157 -8.45 10.03 4.79
N SER A 158 -7.37 10.54 5.38
CA SER A 158 -6.84 11.89 5.08
C SER A 158 -7.89 13.01 5.19
N GLY A 159 -8.83 12.89 6.14
CA GLY A 159 -9.90 13.88 6.39
C GLY A 159 -11.13 13.76 5.48
N PHE A 160 -11.21 12.73 4.62
CA PHE A 160 -12.30 12.56 3.67
C PHE A 160 -12.93 11.18 3.73
N ALA A 161 -14.25 11.11 3.58
CA ALA A 161 -14.99 9.88 3.36
C ALA A 161 -15.71 9.95 2.01
N ARG A 162 -15.89 8.78 1.38
CA ARG A 162 -16.67 8.65 0.14
C ARG A 162 -18.01 8.01 0.44
N ILE A 163 -19.04 8.52 -0.20
CA ILE A 163 -20.41 8.03 -0.09
C ILE A 163 -20.95 7.75 -1.50
N GLU A 164 -21.64 6.63 -1.67
CA GLU A 164 -22.19 6.22 -2.97
C GLU A 164 -23.72 6.30 -2.95
N LYS A 165 -24.30 6.82 -4.03
CA LYS A 165 -25.74 6.81 -4.25
C LYS A 165 -26.04 6.55 -5.73
N GLY A 166 -26.77 5.49 -6.03
CA GLY A 166 -26.95 4.97 -7.37
C GLY A 166 -25.60 4.53 -7.95
N ASN A 167 -25.20 5.12 -9.07
CA ASN A 167 -23.94 4.82 -9.75
C ASN A 167 -22.84 5.86 -9.49
N TYR A 168 -23.07 6.79 -8.56
CA TYR A 168 -22.21 7.96 -8.38
C TYR A 168 -21.69 8.09 -6.97
N TRP A 169 -20.41 8.44 -6.89
CA TRP A 169 -19.69 8.72 -5.67
C TRP A 169 -19.65 10.22 -5.41
N ALA A 170 -19.79 10.58 -4.13
CA ALA A 170 -19.53 11.90 -3.59
C ALA A 170 -18.46 11.80 -2.50
N VAL A 171 -17.85 12.93 -2.17
CA VAL A 171 -16.85 13.06 -1.10
C VAL A 171 -17.38 14.04 -0.06
N VAL A 172 -17.24 13.67 1.20
CA VAL A 172 -17.51 14.54 2.35
C VAL A 172 -16.25 14.72 3.20
N ASP A 173 -16.13 15.88 3.83
CA ASP A 173 -15.13 16.13 4.89
C ASP A 173 -15.62 15.62 6.27
N GLU A 174 -14.77 15.72 7.30
CA GLU A 174 -15.10 15.30 8.67
C GLU A 174 -16.28 16.05 9.31
N ASN A 175 -16.62 17.23 8.79
CA ASN A 175 -17.79 18.00 9.19
C ASN A 175 -19.04 17.66 8.36
N LEU A 176 -18.94 16.65 7.49
CA LEU A 176 -19.97 16.21 6.54
C LEU A 176 -20.34 17.24 5.47
N ASN A 177 -19.46 18.22 5.21
CA ASN A 177 -19.61 19.10 4.06
C ASN A 177 -19.33 18.29 2.80
N ILE A 178 -20.20 18.44 1.79
CA ILE A 178 -20.00 17.80 0.49
C ILE A 178 -18.92 18.57 -0.27
N ILE A 179 -17.76 17.96 -0.43
CA ILE A 179 -16.62 18.48 -1.19
C ILE A 179 -16.79 18.16 -2.67
N ILE A 180 -17.12 16.90 -2.99
CA ILE A 180 -17.44 16.47 -4.34
C ILE A 180 -18.89 15.99 -4.36
N PRO A 181 -19.81 16.70 -5.02
CA PRO A 181 -21.23 16.34 -5.05
C PRO A 181 -21.55 15.24 -6.07
N PHE A 182 -22.63 14.49 -5.81
CA PHE A 182 -23.11 13.40 -6.68
C PHE A 182 -23.39 13.83 -8.13
N ASN A 183 -23.78 15.09 -8.36
CA ASN A 183 -24.04 15.63 -9.70
C ASN A 183 -22.78 15.82 -10.56
N GLN A 184 -21.59 15.56 -10.02
CA GLN A 184 -20.38 15.42 -10.83
C GLN A 184 -20.36 14.12 -11.64
N GLU A 185 -21.24 13.17 -11.30
CA GLU A 185 -21.45 11.91 -12.03
C GLU A 185 -20.20 11.03 -12.10
N TYR A 186 -19.38 11.05 -11.04
CA TYR A 186 -18.18 10.19 -10.93
C TYR A 186 -18.57 8.77 -10.51
N GLN A 187 -18.25 7.78 -11.34
CA GLN A 187 -18.52 6.36 -11.05
C GLN A 187 -17.46 5.75 -10.12
N CYS A 188 -16.34 6.43 -9.90
CA CYS A 188 -15.32 6.03 -8.94
C CYS A 188 -14.51 7.27 -8.52
N ILE A 189 -14.14 7.32 -7.25
CA ILE A 189 -13.19 8.29 -6.69
C ILE A 189 -12.26 7.49 -5.77
N GLU A 190 -10.95 7.53 -6.01
CA GLU A 190 -9.98 6.87 -5.14
C GLU A 190 -9.73 7.65 -3.84
N ASN A 191 -8.93 7.09 -2.93
CA ASN A 191 -8.44 7.81 -1.76
C ASN A 191 -7.65 9.05 -2.16
N PHE A 192 -7.84 10.14 -1.40
CA PHE A 192 -6.96 11.29 -1.51
C PHE A 192 -5.56 10.92 -1.05
N LYS A 193 -4.57 11.16 -1.91
CA LYS A 193 -3.14 11.06 -1.59
C LYS A 193 -2.46 12.32 -2.06
N TYR A 194 -1.68 12.96 -1.19
CA TYR A 194 -1.02 14.24 -1.49
C TYR A 194 -1.99 15.34 -1.98
N GLY A 195 -3.23 15.34 -1.47
CA GLY A 195 -4.27 16.31 -1.86
C GLY A 195 -4.94 16.04 -3.21
N LEU A 196 -4.68 14.90 -3.84
CA LEU A 196 -5.24 14.51 -5.14
C LEU A 196 -5.97 13.16 -5.05
N ALA A 197 -7.05 13.01 -5.80
CA ALA A 197 -7.74 11.74 -5.99
C ALA A 197 -7.93 11.45 -7.48
N ILE A 198 -7.63 10.21 -7.88
CA ILE A 198 -7.96 9.72 -9.21
C ILE A 198 -9.46 9.44 -9.25
N ALA A 199 -10.16 9.97 -10.25
CA ALA A 199 -11.60 9.83 -10.39
C ALA A 199 -11.96 9.33 -11.79
N LYS A 200 -13.10 8.64 -11.90
CA LYS A 200 -13.65 8.14 -13.15
C LYS A 200 -14.97 8.82 -13.48
N LYS A 201 -15.07 9.36 -14.69
CA LYS A 201 -16.31 9.89 -15.28
C LYS A 201 -16.58 9.22 -16.63
N GLY A 202 -17.69 8.50 -16.73
CA GLY A 202 -17.99 7.62 -17.86
C GLY A 202 -16.93 6.53 -18.01
N THR A 203 -16.25 6.49 -19.15
CA THR A 203 -15.16 5.53 -19.41
C THR A 203 -13.77 6.10 -19.20
N LYS A 204 -13.66 7.35 -18.72
CA LYS A 204 -12.41 8.09 -18.69
C LYS A 204 -12.03 8.46 -17.26
N TRP A 205 -10.73 8.57 -17.04
CA TRP A 205 -10.12 8.91 -15.77
C TRP A 205 -9.53 10.32 -15.84
N GLY A 206 -9.64 11.02 -14.71
CA GLY A 206 -9.06 12.33 -14.43
C GLY A 206 -8.57 12.37 -12.98
N VAL A 207 -8.11 13.53 -12.56
CA VAL A 207 -7.61 13.77 -11.19
C VAL A 207 -8.27 15.02 -10.67
N VAL A 208 -8.76 14.94 -9.44
CA VAL A 208 -9.40 16.04 -8.73
C VAL A 208 -8.62 16.38 -7.45
N ASN A 209 -8.64 17.64 -7.03
CA ASN A 209 -8.07 18.05 -5.75
C ASN A 209 -9.09 17.94 -4.60
N THR A 210 -8.65 18.28 -3.37
CA THR A 210 -9.49 18.30 -2.16
C THR A 210 -10.56 19.39 -2.13
N HIS A 211 -10.64 20.26 -3.14
CA HIS A 211 -11.74 21.22 -3.33
C HIS A 211 -12.74 20.73 -4.38
N GLY A 212 -12.49 19.57 -5.00
CA GLY A 212 -13.29 19.03 -6.09
C GLY A 212 -12.94 19.59 -7.47
N ASP A 213 -11.93 20.44 -7.59
CA ASP A 213 -11.47 20.98 -8.87
C ASP A 213 -10.81 19.88 -9.69
N VAL A 214 -11.07 19.89 -11.00
CA VAL A 214 -10.43 18.98 -11.94
C VAL A 214 -9.03 19.51 -12.27
N ILE A 215 -8.00 18.83 -11.75
CA ILE A 215 -6.58 19.11 -12.05
C ILE A 215 -6.19 18.44 -13.37
N VAL A 216 -6.62 17.20 -13.56
CA VAL A 216 -6.37 16.44 -14.79
C VAL A 216 -7.71 16.14 -15.45
N PRO A 217 -7.97 16.67 -16.66
CA PRO A 217 -9.23 16.42 -17.37
C PRO A 217 -9.50 14.92 -17.57
N PHE A 218 -10.79 14.55 -17.55
CA PHE A 218 -11.26 13.19 -17.81
C PHE A 218 -11.07 12.79 -19.29
N LYS A 219 -9.82 12.54 -19.69
CA LYS A 219 -9.43 12.20 -21.06
C LYS A 219 -8.72 10.85 -21.19
N TYR A 220 -8.13 10.35 -20.12
CA TYR A 220 -7.36 9.11 -20.12
C TYR A 220 -8.26 7.90 -19.92
N TYR A 221 -7.83 6.75 -20.43
CA TYR A 221 -8.49 5.46 -20.19
C TYR A 221 -7.92 4.73 -18.97
N GLU A 222 -6.81 5.23 -18.43
CA GLU A 222 -6.16 4.75 -17.22
C GLU A 222 -5.23 5.84 -16.68
N ILE A 223 -5.20 5.98 -15.35
CA ILE A 223 -4.21 6.77 -14.60
C ILE A 223 -3.76 5.87 -13.46
N GLU A 224 -2.46 5.62 -13.37
CA GLU A 224 -1.90 4.88 -12.24
C GLU A 224 -1.74 5.77 -11.01
N ASN A 225 -1.62 5.15 -9.83
CA ASN A 225 -1.30 5.87 -8.60
C ASN A 225 -0.03 6.72 -8.76
N PHE A 226 -0.06 7.94 -8.24
CA PHE A 226 1.11 8.81 -8.18
C PHE A 226 2.22 8.15 -7.35
N LYS A 227 3.42 8.06 -7.93
CA LYS A 227 4.65 7.60 -7.26
C LYS A 227 5.74 8.63 -7.48
N LYS A 228 6.33 9.15 -6.40
CA LYS A 228 7.36 10.21 -6.46
C LYS A 228 6.94 11.42 -7.32
N GLY A 229 5.67 11.84 -7.20
CA GLY A 229 5.14 13.04 -7.85
C GLY A 229 4.65 12.87 -9.29
N ILE A 230 4.71 11.67 -9.86
CA ILE A 230 4.30 11.41 -11.25
C ILE A 230 3.38 10.20 -11.34
N ALA A 231 2.51 10.17 -12.36
CA ALA A 231 1.60 9.06 -12.63
C ALA A 231 1.66 8.68 -14.11
N ARG A 232 1.68 7.37 -14.39
CA ARG A 232 1.57 6.87 -15.77
C ARG A 232 0.13 6.98 -16.23
N VAL A 233 -0.07 7.47 -17.44
CA VAL A 233 -1.39 7.64 -18.05
C VAL A 233 -1.48 6.90 -19.37
N ARG A 234 -2.70 6.50 -19.76
CA ARG A 234 -2.94 5.81 -21.03
C ARG A 234 -4.12 6.39 -21.79
N LEU A 235 -3.94 6.62 -23.09
CA LEU A 235 -5.02 6.96 -24.03
C LEU A 235 -5.66 5.71 -24.66
N LYS A 236 -6.78 5.90 -25.37
CA LYS A 236 -7.53 4.78 -26.00
C LYS A 236 -6.67 3.93 -26.93
N SER A 237 -5.72 4.56 -27.62
CA SER A 237 -4.80 3.97 -28.59
C SER A 237 -3.66 3.16 -27.98
N ARG A 238 -3.72 2.83 -26.67
CA ARG A 238 -2.61 2.21 -25.91
C ARG A 238 -1.33 3.04 -25.95
N LEU A 239 -1.47 4.35 -26.08
CA LEU A 239 -0.35 5.26 -25.97
C LEU A 239 -0.22 5.71 -24.52
N TYR A 240 0.97 5.54 -23.98
CA TYR A 240 1.33 5.79 -22.60
C TYR A 240 2.21 7.02 -22.50
N GLY A 241 2.01 7.77 -21.42
CA GLY A 241 2.79 8.94 -21.05
C GLY A 241 2.82 9.10 -19.54
N TYR A 242 3.32 10.24 -19.07
CA TYR A 242 3.36 10.58 -17.65
C TYR A 242 2.83 11.98 -17.41
N ILE A 243 2.12 12.14 -16.31
CA ILE A 243 1.70 13.44 -15.78
C ILE A 243 2.32 13.69 -14.41
N ASN A 244 2.52 14.95 -14.04
CA ASN A 244 2.87 15.35 -12.68
C ASN A 244 1.62 15.66 -11.83
N THR A 245 1.83 16.01 -10.56
CA THR A 245 0.75 16.36 -9.60
C THR A 245 0.01 17.66 -9.95
N GLU A 246 0.59 18.50 -10.82
CA GLU A 246 -0.04 19.72 -11.33
C GLU A 246 -0.91 19.43 -12.57
N GLY A 247 -0.90 18.18 -13.05
CA GLY A 247 -1.66 17.71 -14.19
C GLY A 247 -0.99 17.97 -15.54
N GLU A 248 0.26 18.40 -15.54
CA GLU A 248 1.06 18.63 -16.73
C GLU A 248 1.57 17.30 -17.29
N GLU A 249 1.49 17.13 -18.61
CA GLU A 249 2.06 15.98 -19.31
C GLU A 249 3.59 16.15 -19.41
N ILE A 250 4.32 15.63 -18.42
CA ILE A 250 5.79 15.62 -18.43
C ILE A 250 6.36 14.72 -19.52
N ILE A 251 5.63 13.66 -19.90
CA ILE A 251 5.93 12.82 -21.05
C ILE A 251 4.62 12.63 -21.80
N LEU A 252 4.58 13.08 -23.05
CA LEU A 252 3.38 12.99 -23.87
C LEU A 252 2.96 11.52 -24.06
N PRO A 253 1.66 11.22 -24.07
CA PRO A 253 1.15 9.87 -24.28
C PRO A 253 1.25 9.46 -25.76
N ILE A 254 2.48 9.25 -26.22
CA ILE A 254 2.81 8.88 -27.62
C ILE A 254 3.54 7.53 -27.72
N TYR A 255 3.89 6.91 -26.59
CA TYR A 255 4.65 5.66 -26.57
C TYR A 255 3.71 4.46 -26.53
N GLU A 256 3.90 3.47 -27.40
CA GLU A 256 3.16 2.19 -27.33
C GLU A 256 3.42 1.45 -26.01
N TYR A 257 4.60 1.68 -25.43
CA TYR A 257 4.97 1.25 -24.10
C TYR A 257 6.00 2.20 -23.51
N ILE A 258 5.78 2.61 -22.25
CA ILE A 258 6.79 3.21 -21.38
C ILE A 258 6.65 2.58 -19.99
N GLY A 259 7.74 2.01 -19.49
CA GLY A 259 7.82 1.35 -18.19
C GLY A 259 7.79 2.35 -17.03
N LEU A 260 7.87 1.83 -15.81
CA LEU A 260 8.01 2.65 -14.60
C LEU A 260 9.39 3.28 -14.52
N PHE A 261 9.47 4.42 -13.83
CA PHE A 261 10.75 5.05 -13.54
C PHE A 261 11.51 4.30 -12.45
N GLU A 262 12.70 3.82 -12.80
CA GLU A 262 13.68 3.20 -11.91
C GLU A 262 15.02 3.89 -12.11
N LYS A 263 15.70 4.27 -11.00
CA LYS A 263 16.98 5.00 -11.05
C LYS A 263 16.98 6.20 -12.03
N ASP A 264 15.86 6.93 -12.01
CA ASP A 264 15.57 8.16 -12.77
C ASP A 264 15.36 8.02 -14.28
N VAL A 265 15.34 6.79 -14.82
CA VAL A 265 14.97 6.52 -16.22
C VAL A 265 13.86 5.48 -16.33
N ALA A 266 13.20 5.45 -17.47
CA ALA A 266 12.23 4.45 -17.84
C ALA A 266 12.62 3.82 -19.19
N VAL A 267 12.30 2.54 -19.36
CA VAL A 267 12.41 1.87 -20.67
C VAL A 267 11.18 2.21 -21.49
N PHE A 268 11.37 2.76 -22.69
CA PHE A 268 10.29 2.97 -23.66
C PHE A 268 10.50 2.09 -24.89
N TRP A 269 9.41 1.79 -25.61
CA TRP A 269 9.47 1.03 -26.85
C TRP A 269 9.16 1.93 -28.04
N GLU A 270 9.91 1.72 -29.12
CA GLU A 270 9.64 2.26 -30.44
C GLU A 270 9.67 1.10 -31.45
N GLY A 271 8.48 0.68 -31.89
CA GLY A 271 8.30 -0.57 -32.62
C GLY A 271 8.80 -1.77 -31.82
N LYS A 272 9.81 -2.48 -32.34
CA LYS A 272 10.44 -3.65 -31.67
C LYS A 272 11.68 -3.29 -30.86
N LYS A 273 12.12 -2.04 -30.91
CA LYS A 273 13.33 -1.59 -30.24
C LYS A 273 12.98 -0.84 -28.96
N ARG A 274 13.95 -0.76 -28.06
CA ARG A 274 13.83 -0.20 -26.72
C ARG A 274 14.88 0.86 -26.51
N GLY A 275 14.51 1.93 -25.83
CA GLY A 275 15.40 3.01 -25.41
C GLY A 275 15.20 3.38 -23.94
N LEU A 276 15.99 4.34 -23.46
CA LEU A 276 15.85 4.92 -22.13
C LEU A 276 15.45 6.39 -22.24
N ILE A 277 14.49 6.79 -21.43
CA ILE A 277 14.02 8.17 -21.30
C ILE A 277 14.05 8.59 -19.83
N ASP A 278 14.44 9.83 -19.56
CA ASP A 278 14.38 10.38 -18.21
C ASP A 278 13.04 11.07 -17.90
N ARG A 279 12.91 11.60 -16.68
CA ARG A 279 11.70 12.28 -16.21
C ARG A 279 11.44 13.64 -16.87
N THR A 280 12.43 14.19 -17.56
CA THR A 280 12.35 15.44 -18.31
C THR A 280 11.97 15.21 -19.77
N SER A 281 11.61 13.97 -20.13
CA SER A 281 11.36 13.52 -21.50
C SER A 281 12.62 13.54 -22.40
N THR A 282 13.82 13.57 -21.81
CA THR A 282 15.08 13.48 -22.56
C THR A 282 15.38 12.03 -22.88
N ILE A 283 15.65 11.74 -24.17
CA ILE A 283 16.13 10.42 -24.59
C ILE A 283 17.56 10.23 -24.08
N VAL A 284 17.72 9.36 -23.10
CA VAL A 284 19.01 9.01 -22.48
C VAL A 284 19.74 7.97 -23.32
N ALA A 285 18.99 7.05 -23.93
CA ALA A 285 19.52 6.10 -24.90
C ALA A 285 18.48 5.86 -26.00
N GLU A 286 18.91 6.00 -27.25
CA GLU A 286 18.05 5.81 -28.42
C GLU A 286 17.43 4.41 -28.48
N ALA A 287 16.27 4.30 -29.13
CA ALA A 287 15.56 3.04 -29.27
C ALA A 287 16.19 2.13 -30.34
N ILE A 288 17.36 1.57 -30.04
CA ILE A 288 18.11 0.67 -30.93
C ILE A 288 18.25 -0.77 -30.40
N TYR A 289 17.92 -0.97 -29.13
CA TYR A 289 18.13 -2.25 -28.44
C TYR A 289 16.92 -3.19 -28.62
N ASP A 290 17.18 -4.46 -28.94
CA ASP A 290 16.13 -5.49 -28.93
C ASP A 290 15.60 -5.76 -27.52
N GLU A 291 16.48 -5.57 -26.54
CA GLU A 291 16.23 -5.84 -25.13
C GLU A 291 17.06 -4.93 -24.24
N ILE A 292 16.44 -4.52 -23.14
CA ILE A 292 17.06 -3.83 -22.01
C ILE A 292 16.59 -4.57 -20.76
N SER A 293 17.52 -5.01 -19.92
CA SER A 293 17.23 -5.72 -18.67
C SER A 293 16.73 -4.78 -17.57
N GLY A 294 16.42 -5.32 -16.40
CA GLY A 294 16.35 -4.53 -15.16
C GLY A 294 17.73 -4.04 -14.72
N PHE A 295 17.75 -3.11 -13.77
CA PHE A 295 18.98 -2.59 -13.18
C PHE A 295 19.75 -3.67 -12.44
N PHE A 296 21.07 -3.68 -12.63
CA PHE A 296 22.02 -4.40 -11.81
C PHE A 296 23.12 -3.44 -11.32
N ILE A 297 24.10 -3.98 -10.59
CA ILE A 297 25.30 -3.33 -10.03
C ILE A 297 25.59 -1.92 -10.60
N ASP A 298 25.68 -0.94 -9.70
CA ASP A 298 26.00 0.46 -10.01
C ASP A 298 25.08 1.12 -11.05
N ASN A 299 23.79 0.76 -11.02
CA ASN A 299 22.74 1.26 -11.91
C ASN A 299 23.00 0.98 -13.40
N ASN A 300 23.67 -0.13 -13.70
CA ASN A 300 23.90 -0.57 -15.07
C ASN A 300 22.74 -1.46 -15.57
N LEU A 301 22.59 -1.55 -16.89
CA LEU A 301 21.61 -2.38 -17.56
C LEU A 301 22.30 -3.19 -18.66
N ILE A 302 21.92 -4.45 -18.80
CA ILE A 302 22.32 -5.28 -19.95
C ILE A 302 21.44 -4.89 -21.11
N VAL A 303 22.07 -4.69 -22.26
CA VAL A 303 21.41 -4.38 -23.52
C VAL A 303 21.76 -5.41 -24.57
N ARG A 304 20.83 -5.66 -25.50
CA ARG A 304 21.03 -6.63 -26.59
C ARG A 304 20.71 -6.01 -27.96
N ILE A 305 21.57 -6.27 -28.94
CA ILE A 305 21.37 -5.97 -30.36
C ILE A 305 21.80 -7.20 -31.16
N ASP A 306 20.92 -7.74 -32.01
CA ASP A 306 21.20 -8.84 -32.93
C ASP A 306 21.86 -10.06 -32.26
N LYS A 307 21.36 -10.42 -31.07
CA LYS A 307 21.84 -11.49 -30.16
C LYS A 307 23.16 -11.21 -29.45
N LYS A 308 23.81 -10.08 -29.72
CA LYS A 308 25.00 -9.64 -28.97
C LYS A 308 24.60 -8.78 -27.80
N TYR A 309 25.35 -8.88 -26.72
CA TYR A 309 25.11 -8.21 -25.46
C TYR A 309 26.16 -7.12 -25.21
N GLY A 310 25.75 -6.10 -24.49
CA GLY A 310 26.59 -5.03 -23.95
C GLY A 310 25.99 -4.50 -22.64
N ILE A 311 26.62 -3.47 -22.08
CA ILE A 311 26.21 -2.85 -20.81
C ILE A 311 26.19 -1.33 -21.00
N ILE A 312 25.09 -0.70 -20.58
CA ILE A 312 24.99 0.76 -20.47
C ILE A 312 24.66 1.16 -19.02
N SER A 313 25.04 2.36 -18.61
CA SER A 313 24.58 2.93 -17.34
C SER A 313 23.17 3.51 -17.48
N ASN A 314 22.53 3.83 -16.34
CA ASN A 314 21.30 4.63 -16.30
C ASN A 314 21.44 6.04 -16.91
N THR A 315 22.66 6.50 -17.17
CA THR A 315 22.95 7.77 -17.87
C THR A 315 23.17 7.59 -19.38
N GLY A 316 22.97 6.37 -19.91
CA GLY A 316 23.16 6.05 -21.33
C GLY A 316 24.61 5.85 -21.75
N ARG A 317 25.57 5.98 -20.81
CA ARG A 317 26.99 5.73 -21.09
C ARG A 317 27.21 4.26 -21.41
N ILE A 318 27.87 3.98 -22.53
CA ILE A 318 28.32 2.63 -22.86
C ILE A 318 29.43 2.23 -21.86
N VAL A 319 29.13 1.26 -21.00
CA VAL A 319 30.08 0.66 -20.07
C VAL A 319 30.81 -0.49 -20.76
N LEU A 320 30.07 -1.28 -21.53
CA LEU A 320 30.58 -2.37 -22.34
C LEU A 320 29.88 -2.34 -23.71
N PRO A 321 30.61 -2.24 -24.83
CA PRO A 321 30.00 -2.18 -26.16
C PRO A 321 29.26 -3.47 -26.51
N VAL A 322 28.25 -3.37 -27.36
CA VAL A 322 27.41 -4.51 -27.77
C VAL A 322 28.17 -5.38 -28.78
N GLN A 323 28.90 -6.38 -28.28
CA GLN A 323 29.70 -7.28 -29.13
C GLN A 323 29.86 -8.71 -28.57
N PHE A 324 29.31 -9.01 -27.41
CA PHE A 324 29.52 -10.26 -26.69
C PHE A 324 28.38 -11.26 -26.94
N GLU A 325 28.67 -12.55 -27.11
CA GLU A 325 27.64 -13.57 -27.38
C GLU A 325 26.88 -13.99 -26.11
N ASP A 326 27.49 -13.83 -24.94
CA ASP A 326 26.89 -14.11 -23.63
C ASP A 326 27.51 -13.19 -22.56
N LEU A 327 26.75 -12.88 -21.51
CA LEU A 327 27.23 -12.13 -20.34
C LEU A 327 26.84 -12.89 -19.06
N LYS A 328 27.82 -13.57 -18.44
CA LYS A 328 27.65 -14.18 -17.11
C LYS A 328 28.03 -13.19 -16.02
N ILE A 329 27.04 -12.70 -15.28
CA ILE A 329 27.25 -11.82 -14.12
C ILE A 329 27.36 -12.68 -12.85
N LEU A 330 28.56 -12.81 -12.29
CA LEU A 330 28.78 -13.43 -10.98
C LEU A 330 28.55 -12.39 -9.87
N ILE A 331 27.30 -12.31 -9.39
CA ILE A 331 26.87 -11.35 -8.36
C ILE A 331 27.59 -11.56 -7.02
N SER A 332 27.95 -12.81 -6.68
CA SER A 332 28.56 -13.14 -5.38
C SER A 332 29.99 -12.62 -5.24
N THR A 333 30.77 -12.58 -6.33
CA THR A 333 32.19 -12.18 -6.29
C THR A 333 32.36 -10.65 -6.25
N TYR A 334 31.42 -9.90 -6.83
CA TYR A 334 31.50 -8.44 -6.92
C TYR A 334 31.35 -7.74 -5.56
N ASN A 335 30.39 -8.16 -4.73
CA ASN A 335 30.18 -7.55 -3.41
C ASN A 335 31.40 -7.75 -2.49
N THR A 336 32.03 -8.94 -2.54
CA THR A 336 33.24 -9.25 -1.76
C THR A 336 34.47 -8.45 -2.23
N LEU A 337 34.59 -8.17 -3.53
CA LEU A 337 35.71 -7.40 -4.08
C LEU A 337 35.57 -5.89 -3.87
N LYS A 338 34.34 -5.36 -3.87
CA LYS A 338 34.07 -3.93 -3.59
C LYS A 338 34.36 -3.57 -2.13
N GLU A 339 34.09 -4.47 -1.18
CA GLU A 339 34.43 -4.29 0.25
C GLU A 339 35.94 -4.31 0.52
N SER A 340 36.73 -4.91 -0.38
CA SER A 340 38.20 -4.98 -0.25
C SER A 340 38.95 -3.85 -0.96
N GLY A 341 38.24 -2.87 -1.56
CA GLY A 341 38.85 -1.70 -2.19
C GLY A 341 39.65 -1.99 -3.46
N LEU A 342 39.47 -3.17 -4.06
CA LEU A 342 40.09 -3.55 -5.32
C LEU A 342 39.21 -3.11 -6.49
N ASP A 343 39.81 -2.50 -7.51
CA ASP A 343 39.10 -2.04 -8.71
C ASP A 343 38.67 -3.25 -9.55
N VAL A 344 37.36 -3.50 -9.67
CA VAL A 344 36.83 -4.75 -10.22
C VAL A 344 36.52 -4.59 -11.71
N HIS A 345 37.53 -4.78 -12.55
CA HIS A 345 37.35 -4.99 -14.00
C HIS A 345 37.24 -6.48 -14.38
N ASN A 346 36.74 -7.35 -13.50
CA ASN A 346 36.69 -8.80 -13.76
C ASN A 346 35.26 -9.30 -13.96
N PHE A 347 34.76 -9.13 -15.17
CA PHE A 347 33.71 -9.97 -15.74
C PHE A 347 34.38 -11.24 -16.29
N SER A 348 33.98 -12.43 -15.82
CA SER A 348 34.43 -13.67 -16.48
C SER A 348 33.63 -13.84 -17.78
N MET A 349 34.30 -13.65 -18.91
CA MET A 349 33.72 -13.71 -20.25
C MET A 349 34.18 -14.99 -20.98
N ASN A 350 33.26 -15.67 -21.66
CA ASN A 350 33.55 -16.72 -22.65
C ASN A 350 32.99 -16.29 -24.00
#